data_AF-A0A5N4DBJ3-F1
#
_entry.id   AF-A0A5N4DBJ3-F1
#
_cell.length_a   1.000
_cell.length_b   1.000
_cell.length_c   1.000
_cell.angle_alpha   90.00
_cell.angle_beta   90.00
_cell.angle_gamma   90.00
#
_symmetry.space_group_name_H-M   'P 1'
#
loop_
_entity.id
_entity.type
_entity.pdbx_description
1 polymer ?
#
loop_
_entity_poly.entity_id
_entity_poly.type
_entity_poly.pdbx_seq_one_letter_code
_entity_poly.pdbx_strand_id
1 'polypeptide(L)'
;MGGWSHGSQGFRFTCDRRLSPFSSLENPKFPSILARLEESPVCQRLPLTSFLILPFQRITRLKMLVENILKRTTQGSEDEDMATKAFNALKELVQECNASVQSMKRTEELIHLSKKIHFEGKIFPLISQARWLVRHGELVELAPLPAAPPAKLKLSSKAVYLHLFNDCLLLSRRKELGKFAVFVHAKMAELQVKDLSLKLQGIPGHVFLLQLLHGQHAKHQFLLRARTESEKQRWISAMCPSSPQEDKEVMSEGEDCPQVQCVRTYKALQPDELTLEKTDILAVRTRTSDGWLEGVRLADGEKGWVPQAYVEEISSLSARLRNLRENKRITSATSKLGEPPM
;
A
#
# COMPACT_ATOMS: atom_id res chain seq x y z
N MET A 1 -1.96 -3.13 -20.34
CA MET A 1 -2.15 -4.57 -20.05
C MET A 1 -1.47 -5.04 -18.75
N GLY A 2 -0.78 -4.20 -17.96
CA GLY A 2 0.01 -4.64 -16.79
C GLY A 2 -0.77 -4.95 -15.49
N GLY A 3 -1.86 -4.24 -15.17
CA GLY A 3 -2.55 -4.38 -13.87
C GLY A 3 -3.30 -5.69 -13.63
N TRP A 4 -3.55 -6.50 -14.67
CA TRP A 4 -4.46 -7.67 -14.59
C TRP A 4 -3.79 -8.96 -14.10
N SER A 5 -2.47 -9.07 -14.29
CA SER A 5 -1.64 -10.16 -13.77
C SER A 5 -1.75 -10.27 -12.24
N HIS A 6 -1.79 -9.12 -11.56
CA HIS A 6 -1.73 -9.01 -10.11
C HIS A 6 -3.00 -9.53 -9.41
N GLY A 7 -4.20 -9.24 -9.93
CA GLY A 7 -5.46 -9.72 -9.36
C GLY A 7 -5.63 -11.24 -9.46
N SER A 8 -5.29 -11.82 -10.61
CA SER A 8 -5.38 -13.27 -10.83
C SER A 8 -4.38 -14.06 -9.99
N GLN A 9 -3.15 -13.55 -9.86
CA GLN A 9 -2.18 -14.12 -8.92
C GLN A 9 -2.68 -13.98 -7.48
N GLY A 10 -3.19 -12.80 -7.11
CA GLY A 10 -3.75 -12.53 -5.78
C GLY A 10 -4.82 -13.53 -5.38
N PHE A 11 -5.80 -13.80 -6.25
CA PHE A 11 -6.86 -14.76 -5.99
C PHE A 11 -6.35 -16.20 -5.91
N ARG A 12 -5.42 -16.61 -6.79
CA ARG A 12 -4.80 -17.93 -6.70
C ARG A 12 -4.14 -18.15 -5.34
N PHE A 13 -3.37 -17.17 -4.87
CA PHE A 13 -2.79 -17.20 -3.51
C PHE A 13 -3.85 -17.31 -2.42
N THR A 14 -5.03 -16.67 -2.57
CA THR A 14 -6.11 -16.79 -1.57
C THR A 14 -6.73 -18.18 -1.53
N CYS A 15 -6.91 -18.83 -2.68
CA CYS A 15 -7.42 -20.20 -2.76
C CYS A 15 -6.43 -21.19 -2.14
N ASP A 16 -5.15 -21.09 -2.50
CA ASP A 16 -4.09 -21.97 -1.99
C ASP A 16 -3.98 -21.86 -0.46
N ARG A 17 -4.01 -20.63 0.09
CA ARG A 17 -3.96 -20.42 1.55
C ARG A 17 -5.21 -20.89 2.28
N ARG A 18 -6.42 -20.77 1.70
CA ARG A 18 -7.64 -21.33 2.32
C ARG A 18 -7.64 -22.85 2.36
N LEU A 19 -6.95 -23.50 1.43
CA LEU A 19 -6.76 -24.95 1.44
C LEU A 19 -5.64 -25.42 2.37
N SER A 20 -4.71 -24.52 2.74
CA SER A 20 -3.55 -24.84 3.59
C SER A 20 -3.88 -25.46 4.96
N PRO A 21 -4.88 -24.98 5.74
CA PRO A 21 -5.27 -25.60 7.00
C PRO A 21 -5.77 -27.04 6.85
N PHE A 22 -6.57 -27.28 5.80
CA PHE A 22 -7.06 -28.61 5.45
C PHE A 22 -5.95 -29.56 4.98
N SER A 23 -4.87 -29.02 4.42
CA SER A 23 -3.77 -29.81 3.87
C SER A 23 -2.72 -30.26 4.89
N SER A 24 -2.55 -29.57 6.03
CA SER A 24 -1.31 -29.73 6.81
C SER A 24 -1.43 -30.01 8.31
N LEU A 25 -2.58 -29.85 8.99
CA LEU A 25 -2.70 -30.26 10.40
C LEU A 25 -4.12 -30.61 10.89
N GLU A 26 -5.18 -30.09 10.28
CA GLU A 26 -6.55 -30.25 10.83
C GLU A 26 -7.29 -31.47 10.26
N ASN A 27 -6.87 -32.01 9.11
CA ASN A 27 -7.49 -33.20 8.52
C ASN A 27 -6.48 -34.05 7.72
N PRO A 28 -5.84 -35.06 8.33
CA PRO A 28 -4.83 -35.89 7.65
C PRO A 28 -5.40 -36.75 6.51
N LYS A 29 -6.73 -36.94 6.44
CA LYS A 29 -7.38 -37.69 5.36
C LYS A 29 -7.61 -36.84 4.12
N PHE A 30 -7.67 -35.52 4.27
CA PHE A 30 -8.00 -34.60 3.18
C PHE A 30 -7.04 -34.69 1.98
N PRO A 31 -5.70 -34.70 2.15
CA PRO A 31 -4.79 -34.83 1.01
C PRO A 31 -5.01 -36.12 0.21
N SER A 32 -5.24 -37.25 0.88
CA SER A 32 -5.48 -38.54 0.22
C SER A 32 -6.79 -38.57 -0.57
N ILE A 33 -7.85 -37.95 -0.04
CA ILE A 33 -9.15 -37.84 -0.71
C ILE A 33 -9.03 -36.90 -1.91
N LEU A 34 -8.33 -35.77 -1.74
CA LEU A 34 -8.13 -34.79 -2.79
C LEU A 34 -7.35 -35.40 -3.97
N ALA A 35 -6.25 -36.08 -3.71
CA ALA A 35 -5.47 -36.76 -4.75
C ALA A 35 -6.33 -37.75 -5.55
N ARG A 36 -7.12 -38.58 -4.87
CA ARG A 36 -8.05 -39.52 -5.51
C ARG A 36 -9.11 -38.83 -6.37
N LEU A 37 -9.61 -37.66 -5.95
CA LEU A 37 -10.58 -36.88 -6.74
C LEU A 37 -9.93 -36.25 -7.97
N GLU A 38 -8.70 -35.73 -7.83
CA GLU A 38 -7.93 -35.12 -8.92
C GLU A 38 -7.49 -36.13 -10.00
N GLU A 39 -7.38 -37.42 -9.66
CA GLU A 39 -7.15 -38.53 -10.60
C GLU A 39 -8.34 -38.80 -11.53
N SER A 40 -9.54 -38.29 -11.22
CA SER A 40 -10.71 -38.46 -12.08
C SER A 40 -10.46 -37.89 -13.48
N PRO A 41 -10.84 -38.60 -14.56
CA PRO A 41 -10.67 -38.11 -15.93
C PRO A 41 -11.42 -36.79 -16.18
N VAL A 42 -12.50 -36.53 -15.44
CA VAL A 42 -13.27 -35.27 -15.51
C VAL A 42 -12.42 -34.06 -15.08
N CYS A 43 -11.48 -34.27 -14.15
CA CYS A 43 -10.59 -33.23 -13.66
C CYS A 43 -9.43 -32.93 -14.61
N GLN A 44 -9.22 -33.73 -15.66
CA GLN A 44 -8.17 -33.52 -16.67
C GLN A 44 -6.77 -33.32 -16.06
N ARG A 45 -6.48 -33.97 -14.92
CA ARG A 45 -5.23 -33.84 -14.15
C ARG A 45 -4.93 -32.42 -13.65
N LEU A 46 -5.95 -31.57 -13.53
CA LEU A 46 -5.81 -30.25 -12.92
C LEU A 46 -6.04 -30.34 -11.41
N PRO A 47 -5.22 -29.65 -10.60
CA PRO A 47 -5.44 -29.60 -9.17
C PRO A 47 -6.69 -28.75 -8.85
N LEU A 48 -7.32 -28.99 -7.70
CA LEU A 48 -8.50 -28.26 -7.23
C LEU A 48 -8.32 -26.74 -7.30
N THR A 49 -7.12 -26.24 -6.99
CA THR A 49 -6.77 -24.82 -7.05
C THR A 49 -6.96 -24.21 -8.43
N SER A 50 -6.79 -25.00 -9.50
CA SER A 50 -7.03 -24.58 -10.89
C SER A 50 -8.50 -24.44 -11.24
N PHE A 51 -9.39 -25.11 -10.50
CA PHE A 51 -10.84 -24.93 -10.64
C PHE A 51 -11.34 -23.76 -9.80
N LEU A 52 -10.79 -23.59 -8.59
CA LEU A 52 -11.19 -22.51 -7.68
C LEU A 52 -10.88 -21.12 -8.25
N ILE A 53 -9.87 -20.98 -9.11
CA ILE A 53 -9.51 -19.71 -9.77
C ILE A 53 -10.48 -19.35 -10.92
N LEU A 54 -11.27 -20.29 -11.44
CA LEU A 54 -12.10 -20.09 -12.64
C LEU A 54 -13.15 -18.96 -12.51
N PRO A 55 -13.89 -18.78 -11.40
CA PRO A 55 -14.84 -17.68 -11.27
C PRO A 55 -14.18 -16.31 -11.41
N PHE A 56 -12.99 -16.13 -10.81
CA PHE A 56 -12.21 -14.90 -10.92
C PHE A 56 -11.65 -14.70 -12.34
N GLN A 57 -11.24 -15.77 -13.03
CA GLN A 57 -10.86 -15.67 -14.44
C GLN A 57 -12.05 -15.32 -15.34
N ARG A 58 -13.24 -15.83 -15.03
CA ARG A 58 -14.44 -15.60 -15.83
C ARG A 58 -14.86 -14.14 -15.78
N ILE A 59 -14.88 -13.55 -14.59
CA ILE A 59 -15.30 -12.16 -14.40
C ILE A 59 -14.34 -11.17 -15.07
N THR A 60 -13.03 -11.45 -15.01
CA THR A 60 -12.00 -10.63 -15.68
C THR A 60 -12.06 -10.78 -17.20
N ARG A 61 -12.32 -11.98 -17.72
CA ARG A 61 -12.54 -12.20 -19.17
C ARG A 61 -13.77 -11.46 -19.69
N LEU A 62 -14.89 -11.49 -18.95
CA LEU A 62 -16.11 -10.77 -19.34
C LEU A 62 -15.83 -9.28 -19.49
N LYS A 63 -15.09 -8.67 -18.54
CA LYS A 63 -14.68 -7.26 -18.65
C LYS A 63 -13.93 -6.99 -19.96
N MET A 64 -12.93 -7.81 -20.31
CA MET A 64 -12.15 -7.65 -21.54
C MET A 64 -13.00 -7.80 -22.81
N LEU A 65 -13.94 -8.75 -22.82
CA LEU A 65 -14.84 -8.97 -23.95
C LEU A 65 -15.77 -7.78 -24.15
N VAL A 66 -16.36 -7.25 -23.07
CA VAL A 66 -17.21 -6.06 -23.14
C VAL A 66 -16.42 -4.81 -23.55
N GLU A 67 -15.18 -4.66 -23.08
CA GLU A 67 -14.29 -3.58 -23.55
C GLU A 67 -14.06 -3.64 -25.07
N ASN A 68 -13.89 -4.83 -25.61
CA ASN A 68 -13.71 -5.04 -27.05
C ASN A 68 -14.99 -4.77 -27.86
N ILE A 69 -16.16 -5.07 -27.29
CA ILE A 69 -17.46 -4.71 -27.89
C ILE A 69 -17.57 -3.19 -27.92
N LEU A 70 -17.33 -2.51 -26.80
CA LEU A 70 -17.43 -1.05 -26.68
C LEU A 70 -16.50 -0.30 -27.64
N LYS A 71 -15.29 -0.83 -27.90
CA LYS A 71 -14.36 -0.26 -28.89
C LYS A 71 -14.83 -0.39 -30.35
N ARG A 72 -15.83 -1.24 -30.61
CA ARG A 72 -16.34 -1.55 -31.96
C ARG A 72 -17.78 -1.12 -32.17
N THR A 73 -18.48 -0.69 -31.12
CA THR A 73 -19.83 -0.12 -31.21
C THR A 73 -19.79 1.28 -31.82
N THR A 74 -20.85 1.62 -32.57
CA THR A 74 -20.99 2.93 -33.21
C THR A 74 -21.19 4.02 -32.16
N GLN A 75 -20.48 5.14 -32.28
CA GLN A 75 -20.58 6.24 -31.34
C GLN A 75 -21.97 6.90 -31.37
N GLY A 76 -22.55 7.17 -30.20
CA GLY A 76 -23.88 7.72 -30.01
C GLY A 76 -25.03 6.72 -30.18
N SER A 77 -24.74 5.42 -30.19
CA SER A 77 -25.77 4.37 -30.32
C SER A 77 -26.27 3.86 -28.96
N GLU A 78 -27.49 3.30 -28.94
CA GLU A 78 -28.02 2.61 -27.74
C GLU A 78 -27.13 1.42 -27.31
N ASP A 79 -26.47 0.76 -28.28
CA ASP A 79 -25.52 -0.32 -28.03
C ASP A 79 -24.26 0.19 -27.29
N GLU A 80 -23.77 1.39 -27.61
CA GLU A 80 -22.66 2.01 -26.87
C GLU A 80 -23.05 2.31 -25.43
N ASP A 81 -24.25 2.86 -25.20
CA ASP A 81 -24.76 3.15 -23.86
C ASP A 81 -24.92 1.87 -23.03
N MET A 82 -25.49 0.81 -23.63
CA MET A 82 -25.67 -0.48 -22.96
C MET A 82 -24.33 -1.15 -22.66
N ALA A 83 -23.40 -1.16 -23.61
CA ALA A 83 -22.07 -1.71 -23.43
C ALA A 83 -21.28 -0.93 -22.36
N THR A 84 -21.43 0.40 -22.30
CA THR A 84 -20.81 1.26 -21.29
C THR A 84 -21.31 0.92 -19.89
N LYS A 85 -22.63 0.78 -19.71
CA LYS A 85 -23.23 0.38 -18.43
C LYS A 85 -22.72 -0.99 -17.98
N ALA A 86 -22.73 -1.99 -18.87
CA ALA A 86 -22.23 -3.33 -18.58
C ALA A 86 -20.73 -3.34 -18.22
N PHE A 87 -19.92 -2.55 -18.95
CA PHE A 87 -18.49 -2.42 -18.67
C PHE A 87 -18.22 -1.81 -17.31
N ASN A 88 -18.97 -0.77 -16.92
CA ASN A 88 -18.81 -0.11 -15.63
C ASN A 88 -19.20 -1.03 -14.46
N ALA A 89 -20.32 -1.75 -14.57
CA ALA A 89 -20.70 -2.76 -13.58
C ALA A 89 -19.62 -3.86 -13.42
N LEU A 90 -19.07 -4.36 -14.54
CA LEU A 90 -17.96 -5.32 -14.51
C LEU A 90 -16.68 -4.74 -13.92
N LYS A 91 -16.41 -3.45 -14.17
CA LYS A 91 -15.25 -2.75 -13.61
C LYS A 91 -15.35 -2.65 -12.09
N GLU A 92 -16.50 -2.22 -11.55
CA GLU A 92 -16.75 -2.11 -10.11
C GLU A 92 -16.64 -3.47 -9.43
N LEU A 93 -17.27 -4.50 -10.00
CA LEU A 93 -17.27 -5.84 -9.43
C LEU A 93 -15.86 -6.45 -9.38
N VAL A 94 -15.04 -6.22 -10.42
CA VAL A 94 -13.63 -6.65 -10.41
C VAL A 94 -12.81 -5.85 -9.38
N GLN A 95 -13.09 -4.56 -9.20
CA GLN A 95 -12.44 -3.74 -8.16
C GLN A 95 -12.79 -4.24 -6.76
N GLU A 96 -14.05 -4.56 -6.49
CA GLU A 96 -14.51 -5.13 -5.21
C GLU A 96 -13.86 -6.49 -4.92
N CYS A 97 -13.77 -7.36 -5.91
CA CYS A 97 -13.08 -8.64 -5.78
C CYS A 97 -11.59 -8.46 -5.41
N ASN A 98 -10.91 -7.53 -6.08
CA ASN A 98 -9.52 -7.21 -5.78
C ASN A 98 -9.35 -6.62 -4.37
N ALA A 99 -10.21 -5.69 -3.97
CA ALA A 99 -10.20 -5.09 -2.65
C ALA A 99 -10.42 -6.14 -1.54
N SER A 100 -11.32 -7.10 -1.79
CA SER A 100 -11.59 -8.22 -0.87
C SER A 100 -10.37 -9.14 -0.70
N VAL A 101 -9.70 -9.50 -1.80
CA VAL A 101 -8.45 -10.27 -1.77
C VAL A 101 -7.37 -9.54 -0.98
N GLN A 102 -7.21 -8.24 -1.21
CA GLN A 102 -6.26 -7.41 -0.46
C GLN A 102 -6.63 -7.33 1.03
N SER A 103 -7.91 -7.15 1.37
CA SER A 103 -8.41 -7.12 2.75
C SER A 103 -8.08 -8.42 3.50
N MET A 104 -8.26 -9.56 2.84
CA MET A 104 -7.94 -10.86 3.43
C MET A 104 -6.43 -11.01 3.70
N LYS A 105 -5.57 -10.62 2.75
CA LYS A 105 -4.10 -10.62 2.94
C LYS A 105 -3.67 -9.73 4.11
N ARG A 106 -4.23 -8.51 4.18
CA ARG A 106 -3.96 -7.55 5.26
C ARG A 106 -4.37 -8.12 6.62
N THR A 107 -5.54 -8.77 6.71
CA THR A 107 -6.01 -9.41 7.95
C THR A 107 -5.09 -10.55 8.38
N GLU A 108 -4.62 -11.36 7.44
CA GLU A 108 -3.70 -12.46 7.71
C GLU A 108 -2.34 -11.95 8.25
N GLU A 109 -1.80 -10.89 7.65
CA GLU A 109 -0.59 -10.22 8.15
C GLU A 109 -0.78 -9.73 9.59
N LEU A 110 -1.94 -9.14 9.92
CA LEU A 110 -2.27 -8.74 11.29
C LEU A 110 -2.35 -9.93 12.26
N ILE A 111 -2.89 -11.07 11.83
CA ILE A 111 -2.92 -12.29 12.66
C ILE A 111 -1.49 -12.77 12.94
N HIS A 112 -0.63 -12.83 11.92
CA HIS A 112 0.77 -13.21 12.10
C HIS A 112 1.53 -12.25 13.00
N LEU A 113 1.27 -10.95 12.87
CA LEU A 113 1.88 -9.94 13.73
C LEU A 113 1.36 -10.00 15.17
N SER A 114 0.05 -10.24 15.36
CA SER A 114 -0.58 -10.41 16.67
C SER A 114 0.08 -11.52 17.48
N LYS A 115 0.43 -12.64 16.84
CA LYS A 115 1.17 -13.76 17.48
C LYS A 115 2.57 -13.37 17.97
N LYS A 116 3.16 -12.29 17.44
CA LYS A 116 4.51 -11.80 17.80
C LYS A 116 4.46 -10.60 18.74
N ILE A 117 3.33 -9.91 18.85
CA ILE A 117 3.17 -8.72 19.69
C ILE A 117 2.69 -9.10 21.09
N HIS A 118 3.33 -8.49 22.09
CA HIS A 118 2.92 -8.54 23.48
C HIS A 118 2.80 -7.11 24.02
N PHE A 119 1.76 -6.82 24.80
CA PHE A 119 1.56 -5.49 25.38
C PHE A 119 2.04 -5.49 26.83
N GLU A 120 2.99 -4.61 27.16
CA GLU A 120 3.49 -4.47 28.55
C GLU A 120 2.48 -3.71 29.45
N GLY A 121 1.37 -3.21 28.88
CA GLY A 121 0.33 -2.46 29.59
C GLY A 121 -1.07 -2.69 29.01
N LYS A 122 -1.80 -1.62 28.68
CA LYS A 122 -3.16 -1.70 28.15
C LYS A 122 -3.19 -2.49 26.83
N ILE A 123 -3.97 -3.55 26.80
CA ILE A 123 -4.15 -4.38 25.60
C ILE A 123 -4.85 -3.54 24.52
N PHE A 124 -4.28 -3.56 23.33
CA PHE A 124 -4.86 -2.95 22.13
C PHE A 124 -5.32 -4.06 21.17
N PRO A 125 -6.60 -4.08 20.75
CA PRO A 125 -7.09 -5.10 19.83
C PRO A 125 -6.49 -4.86 18.45
N LEU A 126 -5.44 -5.62 18.11
CA LEU A 126 -4.68 -5.44 16.86
C LEU A 126 -5.46 -5.85 15.61
N ILE A 127 -6.25 -6.91 15.70
CA ILE A 127 -6.98 -7.46 14.55
C ILE A 127 -8.28 -6.65 14.36
N SER A 128 -8.42 -6.03 13.20
CA SER A 128 -9.61 -5.28 12.77
C SER A 128 -9.75 -5.37 11.26
N GLN A 129 -10.97 -5.46 10.75
CA GLN A 129 -11.26 -5.58 9.31
C GLN A 129 -10.85 -4.34 8.52
N ALA A 130 -10.87 -3.17 9.16
CA ALA A 130 -10.51 -1.89 8.54
C ALA A 130 -9.05 -1.49 8.80
N ARG A 131 -8.26 -2.34 9.46
CA ARG A 131 -6.86 -2.03 9.79
C ARG A 131 -5.91 -2.68 8.81
N TRP A 132 -4.88 -1.95 8.41
CA TRP A 132 -3.75 -2.49 7.68
C TRP A 132 -2.45 -1.83 8.08
N LEU A 133 -1.36 -2.58 7.96
CA LEU A 133 -0.02 -2.08 8.24
C LEU A 133 0.40 -1.17 7.08
N VAL A 134 0.73 0.07 7.40
CA VAL A 134 1.23 1.08 6.45
C VAL A 134 2.75 1.00 6.36
N ARG A 135 3.43 0.86 7.50
CA ARG A 135 4.89 0.76 7.55
C ARG A 135 5.35 0.14 8.86
N HIS A 136 6.47 -0.55 8.85
CA HIS A 136 7.12 -1.02 10.08
C HIS A 136 8.63 -0.95 9.96
N GLY A 137 9.33 -0.85 11.09
CA GLY A 137 10.79 -0.82 11.07
C GLY A 137 11.41 -0.32 12.37
N GLU A 138 12.73 -0.46 12.44
CA GLU A 138 13.53 -0.07 13.61
C GLU A 138 14.15 1.31 13.39
N LEU A 139 13.98 2.18 14.37
CA LEU A 139 14.62 3.49 14.45
C LEU A 139 15.44 3.59 15.73
N VAL A 140 16.31 4.60 15.79
CA VAL A 140 17.08 4.90 16.99
C VAL A 140 16.44 6.07 17.71
N GLU A 141 15.98 5.85 18.94
CA GLU A 141 15.58 6.90 19.86
C GLU A 141 16.83 7.57 20.43
N LEU A 142 16.88 8.89 20.26
CA LEU A 142 17.89 9.78 20.83
C LEU A 142 17.39 10.31 22.18
N ALA A 143 18.33 10.63 23.07
CA ALA A 143 18.00 11.27 24.34
C ALA A 143 17.23 12.59 24.11
N PRO A 144 16.38 13.01 25.07
CA PRO A 144 15.61 14.25 24.94
C PRO A 144 16.51 15.45 24.62
N LEU A 145 15.99 16.38 23.81
CA LEU A 145 16.67 17.64 23.50
C LEU A 145 17.08 18.33 24.81
N PRO A 146 18.36 18.66 25.02
CA PRO A 146 18.78 19.37 26.22
C PRO A 146 18.18 20.78 26.24
N ALA A 147 17.61 21.19 27.37
CA ALA A 147 17.34 22.59 27.66
C ALA A 147 18.63 23.37 28.08
N ALA A 148 19.81 22.76 27.97
CA ALA A 148 21.09 23.29 28.47
C ALA A 148 22.28 22.89 27.56
N PRO A 149 23.38 23.68 27.52
CA PRO A 149 24.41 23.58 26.48
C PRO A 149 25.26 22.29 26.55
N PRO A 150 25.90 21.90 25.42
CA PRO A 150 26.44 20.56 25.22
C PRO A 150 27.84 20.43 25.83
N ALA A 151 27.91 20.06 27.10
CA ALA A 151 29.14 19.52 27.68
C ALA A 151 28.86 18.09 28.16
N LYS A 152 29.25 17.11 27.32
CA LYS A 152 29.36 15.67 27.65
C LYS A 152 28.05 14.93 27.91
N LEU A 153 27.05 15.04 27.03
CA LEU A 153 25.94 14.09 27.04
C LEU A 153 26.33 12.82 26.26
N LYS A 154 26.57 11.71 26.97
CA LYS A 154 26.53 10.37 26.35
C LYS A 154 25.12 10.17 25.80
N LEU A 155 24.96 10.25 24.48
CA LEU A 155 23.73 9.90 23.77
C LEU A 155 23.43 8.41 24.03
N SER A 156 22.56 8.13 24.99
CA SER A 156 21.96 6.80 25.16
C SER A 156 21.05 6.55 23.95
N SER A 157 21.57 5.88 22.93
CA SER A 157 20.78 5.40 21.80
C SER A 157 20.02 4.14 22.18
N LYS A 158 18.68 4.17 22.16
CA LYS A 158 17.84 2.99 22.35
C LYS A 158 17.19 2.62 21.02
N ALA A 159 17.20 1.34 20.67
CA ALA A 159 16.46 0.86 19.50
C ALA A 159 14.95 0.85 19.82
N VAL A 160 14.15 1.44 18.93
CA VAL A 160 12.69 1.47 19.02
C VAL A 160 12.12 0.99 17.70
N TYR A 161 11.18 0.05 17.77
CA TYR A 161 10.56 -0.54 16.62
C TYR A 161 9.12 -0.03 16.49
N LEU A 162 8.79 0.54 15.33
CA LEU A 162 7.50 1.14 15.04
C LEU A 162 6.68 0.19 14.17
N HIS A 163 5.39 0.07 14.50
CA HIS A 163 4.37 -0.53 13.64
C HIS A 163 3.30 0.52 13.41
N LEU A 164 3.28 1.10 12.22
CA LEU A 164 2.31 2.11 11.83
C LEU A 164 1.22 1.45 11.00
N PHE A 165 -0.01 1.60 11.47
CA PHE A 165 -1.23 1.21 10.80
C PHE A 165 -1.93 2.46 10.26
N ASN A 166 -2.95 2.25 9.44
CA ASN A 166 -3.75 3.33 8.89
C ASN A 166 -4.54 4.13 9.94
N ASP A 167 -4.78 3.56 11.12
CA ASP A 167 -5.58 4.17 12.19
C ASP A 167 -4.81 4.39 13.50
N CYS A 168 -3.61 3.81 13.65
CA CYS A 168 -2.82 3.89 14.88
C CYS A 168 -1.33 3.60 14.67
N LEU A 169 -0.54 3.95 15.67
CA LEU A 169 0.89 3.67 15.75
C LEU A 169 1.20 2.90 17.04
N LEU A 170 2.01 1.85 16.93
CA LEU A 170 2.56 1.10 18.07
C LEU A 170 4.08 1.27 18.14
N LEU A 171 4.58 1.66 19.32
CA LEU A 171 6.01 1.68 19.62
C LEU A 171 6.34 0.48 20.50
N SER A 172 7.37 -0.24 20.08
CA SER A 172 7.75 -1.52 20.69
C SER A 172 9.26 -1.68 20.79
N ARG A 173 9.69 -2.56 21.69
CA ARG A 173 11.07 -3.05 21.76
C ARG A 173 11.11 -4.48 21.27
N ARG A 174 12.10 -4.79 20.43
CA ARG A 174 12.34 -6.17 19.99
C ARG A 174 12.86 -6.98 21.18
N LYS A 175 12.24 -8.14 21.42
CA LYS A 175 12.65 -9.13 22.42
C LYS A 175 13.28 -10.33 21.69
N GLU A 176 13.75 -11.30 22.46
CA GLU A 176 14.25 -12.57 21.94
C GLU A 176 13.19 -13.29 21.07
N LEU A 177 13.65 -14.11 20.13
CA LEU A 177 12.80 -14.87 19.19
C LEU A 177 11.94 -14.02 18.24
N GLY A 178 12.27 -12.73 18.05
CA GLY A 178 11.56 -11.86 17.12
C GLY A 178 10.16 -11.42 17.58
N LYS A 179 9.90 -11.50 18.89
CA LYS A 179 8.71 -10.93 19.53
C LYS A 179 8.89 -9.42 19.77
N PHE A 180 7.78 -8.70 19.85
CA PHE A 180 7.75 -7.26 20.09
C PHE A 180 6.99 -6.96 21.36
N ALA A 181 7.59 -6.22 22.27
CA ALA A 181 6.94 -5.73 23.47
C ALA A 181 6.52 -4.28 23.25
N VAL A 182 5.22 -4.07 23.06
CA VAL A 182 4.63 -2.75 22.87
C VAL A 182 4.54 -2.06 24.22
N PHE A 183 5.15 -0.88 24.30
CA PHE A 183 5.15 -0.05 25.50
C PHE A 183 4.31 1.21 25.34
N VAL A 184 4.07 1.67 24.09
CA VAL A 184 3.24 2.84 23.79
C VAL A 184 2.41 2.59 22.53
N HIS A 185 1.17 3.08 22.52
CA HIS A 185 0.30 3.13 21.36
C HIS A 185 -0.42 4.48 21.28
N ALA A 186 -0.72 4.94 20.07
CA ALA A 186 -1.46 6.19 19.81
C ALA A 186 -2.32 6.07 18.56
N LYS A 187 -3.41 6.83 18.49
CA LYS A 187 -4.22 6.97 17.26
C LYS A 187 -3.54 7.92 16.29
N MET A 188 -3.86 7.84 14.99
CA MET A 188 -3.30 8.77 13.99
C MET A 188 -3.57 10.25 14.33
N ALA A 189 -4.76 10.57 14.81
CA ALA A 189 -5.12 11.94 15.22
C ALA A 189 -4.32 12.48 16.43
N GLU A 190 -3.62 11.61 17.16
CA GLU A 190 -2.79 11.97 18.31
C GLU A 190 -1.32 12.20 17.91
N LEU A 191 -0.95 11.94 16.64
CA LEU A 191 0.43 12.05 16.18
C LEU A 191 0.74 13.48 15.70
N GLN A 192 1.85 14.05 16.17
CA GLN A 192 2.44 15.25 15.60
C GLN A 192 3.92 14.97 15.26
N VAL A 193 4.27 15.15 13.99
CA VAL A 193 5.63 14.89 13.48
C VAL A 193 6.27 16.19 13.02
N LYS A 194 7.53 16.41 13.38
CA LYS A 194 8.33 17.56 12.92
C LYS A 194 9.65 17.07 12.33
N ASP A 195 9.93 17.43 11.08
CA ASP A 195 11.24 17.16 10.47
C ASP A 195 12.28 18.12 11.08
N LEU A 196 13.37 17.56 11.62
CA LEU A 196 14.44 18.33 12.27
C LEU A 196 15.75 18.30 11.47
N SER A 197 15.74 17.71 10.27
CA SER A 197 16.96 17.57 9.45
C SER A 197 17.38 18.88 8.75
N LEU A 198 16.50 19.89 8.73
CA LEU A 198 16.79 21.21 8.18
C LEU A 198 17.53 22.04 9.22
N LYS A 199 18.81 22.31 8.93
CA LYS A 199 19.77 23.18 9.64
C LYS A 199 19.12 24.27 10.50
N LEU A 200 18.78 23.97 11.76
CA LEU A 200 18.50 25.01 12.78
C LEU A 200 18.70 24.55 14.23
N GLN A 201 19.07 23.29 14.51
CA GLN A 201 19.28 22.81 15.89
C GLN A 201 20.57 21.99 16.14
N GLY A 202 21.55 22.00 15.22
CA GLY A 202 22.87 21.41 15.47
C GLY A 202 22.92 19.89 15.67
N ILE A 203 21.83 19.16 15.38
CA ILE A 203 21.78 17.69 15.45
C ILE A 203 22.08 17.12 14.07
N PRO A 204 23.23 16.44 13.87
CA PRO A 204 23.55 15.81 12.60
C PRO A 204 22.71 14.54 12.37
N GLY A 205 22.31 14.32 11.11
CA GLY A 205 21.67 13.08 10.64
C GLY A 205 20.21 13.23 10.24
N HIS A 206 19.58 12.10 9.90
CA HIS A 206 18.18 12.04 9.45
C HIS A 206 17.23 11.91 10.64
N VAL A 207 16.97 13.03 11.31
CA VAL A 207 16.24 13.09 12.59
C VAL A 207 14.89 13.76 12.43
N PHE A 208 13.89 13.25 13.13
CA PHE A 208 12.55 13.84 13.26
C PHE A 208 12.02 13.68 14.68
N LEU A 209 11.15 14.59 15.10
CA LEU A 209 10.48 14.54 16.39
C LEU A 209 9.07 13.97 16.21
N LEU A 210 8.74 12.94 16.98
CA LEU A 210 7.40 12.38 17.11
C LEU A 210 6.82 12.75 18.48
N GLN A 211 5.71 13.47 18.49
CA GLN A 211 4.98 13.83 19.70
C GLN A 211 3.62 13.11 19.69
N LEU A 212 3.28 12.47 20.80
CA LEU A 212 1.98 11.82 21.00
C LEU A 212 1.14 12.72 21.93
N LEU A 213 0.07 13.28 21.40
CA LEU A 213 -0.80 14.23 22.09
C LEU A 213 -1.94 13.49 22.81
N HIS A 214 -2.35 14.01 23.96
CA HIS A 214 -3.59 13.61 24.63
C HIS A 214 -4.37 14.87 25.00
N GLY A 215 -5.36 15.23 24.18
CA GLY A 215 -5.96 16.55 24.22
C GLY A 215 -4.97 17.62 23.78
N GLN A 216 -4.78 18.68 24.59
CA GLN A 216 -3.83 19.76 24.29
C GLN A 216 -2.40 19.53 24.83
N HIS A 217 -2.15 18.43 25.54
CA HIS A 217 -0.85 18.17 26.15
C HIS A 217 -0.10 17.03 25.44
N ALA A 218 1.22 17.19 25.28
CA ALA A 218 2.08 16.12 24.78
C ALA A 218 2.33 15.08 25.87
N LYS A 219 1.78 13.88 25.70
CA LYS A 219 1.90 12.76 26.65
C LYS A 219 3.27 12.07 26.53
N HIS A 220 3.77 11.91 25.31
CA HIS A 220 5.08 11.33 25.02
C HIS A 220 5.78 12.09 23.88
N GLN A 221 7.11 12.17 23.93
CA GLN A 221 7.92 12.77 22.89
C GLN A 221 9.13 11.89 22.61
N PHE A 222 9.37 11.59 21.33
CA PHE A 222 10.44 10.72 20.87
C PHE A 222 11.24 11.43 19.79
N LEU A 223 12.54 11.61 20.03
CA LEU A 223 13.46 12.09 19.01
C LEU A 223 14.01 10.87 18.27
N LEU A 224 13.59 10.68 17.02
CA LEU A 224 13.87 9.46 16.26
C LEU A 224 14.85 9.75 15.13
N ARG A 225 15.85 8.88 14.99
CA ARG A 225 16.85 8.92 13.93
C ARG A 225 16.69 7.73 13.00
N ALA A 226 16.55 8.03 11.72
CA ALA A 226 16.61 7.07 10.62
C ALA A 226 18.05 6.87 10.13
N ARG A 227 18.29 5.76 9.44
CA ARG A 227 19.58 5.39 8.85
C ARG A 227 19.87 6.17 7.56
N THR A 228 18.81 6.47 6.80
CA THR A 228 18.91 7.17 5.51
C THR A 228 17.86 8.27 5.38
N GLU A 229 18.01 9.13 4.38
CA GLU A 229 17.03 10.18 4.08
C GLU A 229 15.69 9.56 3.67
N SER A 230 15.69 8.56 2.78
CA SER A 230 14.46 7.90 2.36
C SER A 230 13.72 7.24 3.51
N GLU A 231 14.42 6.55 4.42
CA GLU A 231 13.76 5.95 5.59
C GLU A 231 13.04 7.01 6.44
N LYS A 232 13.69 8.17 6.66
CA LYS A 232 13.08 9.29 7.38
C LYS A 232 11.85 9.84 6.64
N GLN A 233 12.00 10.18 5.36
CA GLN A 233 10.91 10.79 4.58
C GLN A 233 9.72 9.85 4.43
N ARG A 234 9.97 8.54 4.31
CA ARG A 234 8.93 7.51 4.29
C ARG A 234 8.16 7.42 5.60
N TRP A 235 8.85 7.52 6.74
CA TRP A 235 8.19 7.59 8.05
C TRP A 235 7.35 8.86 8.22
N ILE A 236 7.88 10.02 7.82
CA ILE A 236 7.16 11.30 7.90
C ILE A 236 5.92 11.28 7.00
N SER A 237 6.07 10.89 5.73
CA SER A 237 4.95 10.80 4.78
C SER A 237 3.87 9.83 5.26
N ALA A 238 4.27 8.69 5.85
CA ALA A 238 3.31 7.71 6.34
C ALA A 238 2.56 8.18 7.60
N MET A 239 3.19 8.93 8.50
CA MET A 239 2.55 9.47 9.71
C MET A 239 1.73 10.74 9.45
N CYS A 240 2.09 11.50 8.42
CA CYS A 240 1.41 12.72 7.98
C CYS A 240 0.92 12.55 6.54
N PRO A 241 -0.10 11.70 6.31
CA PRO A 241 -0.65 11.54 4.97
C PRO A 241 -1.27 12.86 4.50
N SER A 242 -0.99 13.23 3.25
CA SER A 242 -1.63 14.36 2.58
C SER A 242 -3.14 14.18 2.52
N SER A 243 -3.88 15.29 2.56
CA SER A 243 -5.33 15.21 2.43
C SER A 243 -5.73 14.74 1.02
N PRO A 244 -6.87 14.05 0.86
CA PRO A 244 -7.37 13.67 -0.47
C PRO A 244 -7.63 14.87 -1.40
N GLN A 245 -7.77 16.08 -0.83
CA GLN A 245 -7.94 17.32 -1.56
C GLN A 245 -6.60 17.81 -2.14
N GLU A 246 -5.53 17.80 -1.34
CA GLU A 246 -4.16 18.08 -1.80
C GLU A 246 -3.72 17.08 -2.90
N ASP A 247 -4.07 15.80 -2.74
CA ASP A 247 -3.75 14.77 -3.75
C ASP A 247 -4.51 14.97 -5.06
N LYS A 248 -5.75 15.50 -5.00
CA LYS A 248 -6.52 15.87 -6.19
C LYS A 248 -5.96 17.12 -6.84
N GLU A 249 -5.57 18.13 -6.08
CA GLU A 249 -4.97 19.37 -6.59
C GLU A 249 -3.66 19.09 -7.36
N VAL A 250 -2.79 18.24 -6.81
CA VAL A 250 -1.55 17.77 -7.47
C VAL A 250 -1.81 17.07 -8.82
N MET A 251 -2.99 16.47 -9.02
CA MET A 251 -3.38 15.84 -10.30
C MET A 251 -4.28 16.72 -11.18
N SER A 252 -4.90 17.77 -10.63
CA SER A 252 -5.87 18.62 -11.32
C SER A 252 -5.21 19.83 -11.96
N GLU A 253 -4.17 20.40 -11.33
CA GLU A 253 -3.43 21.51 -11.92
C GLU A 253 -2.83 21.07 -13.26
N GLY A 254 -3.28 21.73 -14.32
CA GLY A 254 -2.85 21.47 -15.70
C GLY A 254 -1.41 21.87 -15.98
N GLU A 255 -0.57 21.95 -14.95
CA GLU A 255 0.85 22.26 -15.05
C GLU A 255 1.67 20.98 -15.09
N ASP A 256 2.75 21.09 -15.84
CA ASP A 256 3.69 20.04 -16.14
C ASP A 256 4.30 19.41 -14.89
N CYS A 257 3.72 18.32 -14.38
CA CYS A 257 4.29 17.59 -13.25
C CYS A 257 5.40 16.64 -13.69
N PRO A 258 6.50 16.49 -12.93
CA PRO A 258 7.55 15.53 -13.26
C PRO A 258 6.97 14.10 -13.29
N GLN A 259 7.23 13.39 -14.39
CA GLN A 259 6.75 12.02 -14.57
C GLN A 259 7.91 11.07 -14.82
N VAL A 260 7.76 9.85 -14.33
CA VAL A 260 8.70 8.76 -14.58
C VAL A 260 7.97 7.56 -15.14
N GLN A 261 8.64 6.82 -16.02
CA GLN A 261 8.16 5.56 -16.57
C GLN A 261 8.95 4.42 -15.97
N CYS A 262 8.25 3.39 -15.52
CA CYS A 262 8.83 2.15 -15.06
C CYS A 262 9.48 1.40 -16.23
N VAL A 263 10.79 1.18 -16.12
CA VAL A 263 11.59 0.46 -17.13
C VAL A 263 11.82 -1.01 -16.75
N ARG A 264 11.67 -1.34 -15.46
CA ARG A 264 11.86 -2.69 -14.91
C ARG A 264 10.81 -2.99 -13.84
N THR A 265 10.28 -4.21 -13.85
CA THR A 265 9.34 -4.69 -12.84
C THR A 265 9.95 -4.61 -11.44
N TYR A 266 9.20 -4.06 -10.48
CA TYR A 266 9.61 -3.92 -9.09
C TYR A 266 8.54 -4.50 -8.18
N LYS A 267 8.92 -5.40 -7.26
CA LYS A 267 8.00 -5.97 -6.26
C LYS A 267 8.21 -5.26 -4.92
N ALA A 268 7.14 -4.68 -4.37
CA ALA A 268 7.19 -4.00 -3.09
C ALA A 268 7.65 -4.95 -1.97
N LEU A 269 8.61 -4.46 -1.16
CA LEU A 269 9.18 -5.17 -0.02
C LEU A 269 8.62 -4.68 1.32
N GLN A 270 8.02 -3.50 1.34
CA GLN A 270 7.36 -2.89 2.49
C GLN A 270 5.95 -2.42 2.09
N PRO A 271 5.02 -2.26 3.04
CA PRO A 271 3.63 -1.92 2.70
C PRO A 271 3.44 -0.51 2.11
N ASP A 272 4.40 0.39 2.34
CA ASP A 272 4.39 1.78 1.83
C ASP A 272 5.03 1.94 0.44
N GLU A 273 5.58 0.85 -0.13
CA GLU A 273 6.15 0.87 -1.48
C GLU A 273 5.21 0.29 -2.52
N LEU A 274 5.33 0.83 -3.74
CA LEU A 274 4.44 0.52 -4.84
C LEU A 274 5.06 -0.57 -5.71
N THR A 275 4.29 -1.64 -5.97
CA THR A 275 4.70 -2.66 -6.94
C THR A 275 4.50 -2.11 -8.34
N LEU A 276 5.53 -2.15 -9.18
CA LEU A 276 5.54 -1.59 -10.53
C LEU A 276 5.63 -2.67 -11.59
N GLU A 277 4.86 -2.49 -12.66
CA GLU A 277 5.00 -3.22 -13.91
C GLU A 277 5.72 -2.39 -14.96
N LYS A 278 6.41 -3.06 -15.90
CA LYS A 278 7.08 -2.34 -17.01
C LYS A 278 6.04 -1.50 -17.75
N THR A 279 6.40 -0.26 -18.08
CA THR A 279 5.56 0.79 -18.70
C THR A 279 4.60 1.54 -17.79
N ASP A 280 4.50 1.19 -16.49
CA ASP A 280 3.75 2.01 -15.53
C ASP A 280 4.28 3.44 -15.50
N ILE A 281 3.38 4.42 -15.42
CA ILE A 281 3.73 5.85 -15.38
C ILE A 281 3.33 6.42 -14.03
N LEU A 282 4.27 7.12 -13.39
CA LEU A 282 4.10 7.74 -12.08
C LEU A 282 4.23 9.26 -12.22
N ALA A 283 3.29 9.99 -11.62
CA ALA A 283 3.50 11.39 -11.26
C ALA A 283 4.38 11.45 -10.01
N VAL A 284 5.52 12.13 -10.07
CA VAL A 284 6.47 12.24 -8.96
C VAL A 284 6.01 13.35 -8.02
N ARG A 285 5.94 13.04 -6.72
CA ARG A 285 5.66 14.01 -5.67
C ARG A 285 6.93 14.50 -5.00
N THR A 286 7.78 13.55 -4.59
CA THR A 286 8.99 13.84 -3.82
C THR A 286 10.11 12.92 -4.25
N ARG A 287 11.35 13.41 -4.19
CA ARG A 287 12.58 12.63 -4.40
C ARG A 287 13.47 12.76 -3.18
N THR A 288 14.25 11.72 -2.93
CA THR A 288 15.27 11.67 -1.88
C THR A 288 16.63 11.52 -2.52
N SER A 289 17.67 12.06 -1.88
CA SER A 289 19.03 12.04 -2.45
C SER A 289 19.64 10.63 -2.48
N ASP A 290 19.12 9.69 -1.69
CA ASP A 290 19.53 8.29 -1.65
C ASP A 290 18.74 7.39 -2.63
N GLY A 291 18.10 7.99 -3.64
CA GLY A 291 17.60 7.26 -4.81
C GLY A 291 16.23 6.63 -4.62
N TRP A 292 15.40 7.15 -3.71
CA TRP A 292 13.97 6.82 -3.63
C TRP A 292 13.11 7.99 -4.07
N LEU A 293 11.93 7.67 -4.60
CA LEU A 293 10.92 8.66 -4.92
C LEU A 293 9.54 8.21 -4.44
N GLU A 294 8.71 9.18 -4.12
CA GLU A 294 7.30 9.00 -3.85
C GLU A 294 6.51 9.46 -5.07
N GLY A 295 5.55 8.65 -5.52
CA GLY A 295 4.73 8.98 -6.66
C GLY A 295 3.34 8.37 -6.62
N VAL A 296 2.51 8.83 -7.56
CA VAL A 296 1.15 8.35 -7.78
C VAL A 296 1.09 7.72 -9.18
N ARG A 297 0.67 6.46 -9.27
CA ARG A 297 0.51 5.77 -10.55
C ARG A 297 -0.70 6.31 -11.30
N LEU A 298 -0.48 6.78 -12.53
CA LEU A 298 -1.54 7.41 -13.31
C LEU A 298 -2.65 6.44 -13.74
N ALA A 299 -2.38 5.14 -13.75
CA ALA A 299 -3.33 4.13 -14.23
C ALA A 299 -4.50 3.89 -13.25
N ASP A 300 -4.26 4.00 -11.95
CA ASP A 300 -5.22 3.64 -10.89
C ASP A 300 -5.21 4.60 -9.70
N GLY A 301 -4.29 5.56 -9.66
CA GLY A 301 -4.15 6.52 -8.56
C GLY A 301 -3.46 5.94 -7.33
N GLU A 302 -2.89 4.74 -7.39
CA GLU A 302 -2.18 4.17 -6.24
C GLU A 302 -0.92 5.00 -5.93
N LYS A 303 -0.77 5.38 -4.66
CA LYS A 303 0.38 6.12 -4.14
C LYS A 303 1.36 5.17 -3.46
N GLY A 304 2.66 5.39 -3.65
CA GLY A 304 3.68 4.73 -2.84
C GLY A 304 5.09 5.13 -3.20
N TRP A 305 6.04 4.55 -2.48
CA TRP A 305 7.47 4.76 -2.67
C TRP A 305 8.08 3.73 -3.62
N VAL A 306 9.02 4.16 -4.45
CA VAL A 306 9.74 3.27 -5.37
C VAL A 306 11.21 3.66 -5.47
N PRO A 307 12.11 2.68 -5.69
CA PRO A 307 13.50 2.97 -5.98
C PRO A 307 13.65 3.61 -7.37
N GLN A 308 14.38 4.73 -7.44
CA GLN A 308 14.64 5.47 -8.68
C GLN A 308 15.33 4.61 -9.74
N ALA A 309 16.11 3.61 -9.33
CA ALA A 309 16.77 2.68 -10.24
C ALA A 309 15.81 1.89 -11.15
N TYR A 310 14.51 1.82 -10.85
CA TYR A 310 13.53 1.05 -11.62
C TYR A 310 12.72 1.91 -12.59
N VAL A 311 12.96 3.22 -12.60
CA VAL A 311 12.21 4.18 -13.41
C VAL A 311 13.14 5.11 -14.18
N GLU A 312 12.65 5.66 -15.27
CA GLU A 312 13.33 6.69 -16.06
C GLU A 312 12.46 7.93 -16.19
N GLU A 313 13.07 9.10 -16.24
CA GLU A 313 12.35 10.38 -16.35
C GLU A 313 11.79 10.59 -17.75
N ILE A 314 10.51 10.96 -17.82
CA ILE A 314 9.86 11.32 -19.09
C ILE A 314 10.22 12.76 -19.39
N SER A 315 11.28 12.99 -20.17
CA SER A 315 11.77 14.33 -20.51
C SER A 315 10.87 15.10 -21.48
N SER A 316 10.07 14.41 -22.31
CA SER A 316 9.18 15.03 -23.28
C SER A 316 7.95 15.65 -22.63
N LEU A 317 7.86 16.99 -22.64
CA LEU A 317 6.67 17.74 -22.21
C LEU A 317 5.40 17.27 -22.92
N SER A 318 5.48 17.05 -24.24
CA SER A 318 4.34 16.54 -25.02
C SER A 318 3.89 15.16 -24.55
N ALA A 319 4.81 14.28 -24.16
CA ALA A 319 4.46 12.98 -23.60
C ALA A 319 3.80 13.14 -22.23
N ARG A 320 4.36 13.97 -21.34
CA ARG A 320 3.80 14.24 -20.01
C ARG A 320 2.37 14.79 -20.08
N LEU A 321 2.13 15.76 -20.97
CA LEU A 321 0.81 16.33 -21.20
C LEU A 321 -0.17 15.33 -21.82
N ARG A 322 0.27 14.45 -22.73
CA ARG A 322 -0.59 13.39 -23.27
C ARG A 322 -1.06 12.43 -22.18
N ASN A 323 -0.13 11.98 -21.32
CA ASN A 323 -0.44 11.08 -20.21
C ASN A 323 -1.48 11.69 -19.25
N LEU A 324 -1.32 12.98 -18.91
CA LEU A 324 -2.27 13.69 -18.05
C LEU A 324 -3.65 13.82 -18.69
N ARG A 325 -3.73 14.13 -20.00
CA ARG A 325 -5.01 14.19 -20.72
C ARG A 325 -5.71 12.85 -20.75
N GLU A 326 -4.96 11.77 -20.99
CA GLU A 326 -5.51 10.42 -21.01
C GLU A 326 -6.04 10.01 -19.63
N ASN A 327 -5.28 10.29 -18.56
CA ASN A 327 -5.74 10.08 -17.19
C ASN A 327 -7.01 10.91 -16.88
N LYS A 328 -7.03 12.21 -17.22
CA LYS A 328 -8.21 13.06 -17.02
C LYS A 328 -9.43 12.55 -17.78
N ARG A 329 -9.27 12.02 -19.00
CA ARG A 329 -10.36 11.38 -19.76
C ARG A 329 -10.89 10.14 -19.06
N ILE A 330 -10.00 9.26 -18.58
CA ILE A 330 -10.38 8.03 -17.87
C ILE A 330 -11.08 8.37 -16.55
N THR A 331 -10.55 9.33 -15.79
CA THR A 331 -11.08 9.76 -14.49
C THR A 331 -12.41 10.49 -14.62
N SER A 332 -12.55 11.42 -15.59
CA SER A 332 -13.80 12.14 -15.84
C SER A 332 -14.92 11.24 -16.37
N ALA A 333 -14.58 10.23 -17.18
CA ALA A 333 -15.52 9.20 -17.59
C ALA A 333 -16.02 8.37 -16.40
N THR A 334 -15.18 8.11 -15.39
CA THR A 334 -15.63 7.44 -14.15
C THR A 334 -16.42 8.31 -13.20
N SER A 335 -16.12 9.61 -13.06
CA SER A 335 -16.81 10.47 -12.11
C SER A 335 -18.19 10.94 -12.58
N LYS A 336 -18.43 11.01 -13.90
CA LYS A 336 -19.78 11.27 -14.46
C LYS A 336 -20.78 10.13 -14.23
N LEU A 337 -20.32 8.98 -13.74
CA LEU A 337 -21.16 7.82 -13.41
C LEU A 337 -21.45 7.67 -11.91
N GLY A 338 -20.96 8.58 -11.06
CA GLY A 338 -21.06 8.48 -9.60
C GLY A 338 -22.12 9.36 -8.93
N GLU A 339 -22.89 10.17 -9.67
CA GLU A 339 -24.03 10.90 -9.10
C GLU A 339 -25.28 10.02 -9.17
N PRO A 340 -25.90 9.65 -8.04
CA PRO A 340 -27.23 9.07 -8.08
C PRO A 340 -28.20 10.12 -8.62
N PRO A 341 -29.19 9.74 -9.46
CA PRO A 341 -30.23 10.67 -9.86
C PRO A 341 -30.96 11.21 -8.62
N MET A 342 -31.17 12.53 -8.56
CA MET A 342 -32.01 13.18 -7.55
C MET A 342 -33.42 12.61 -7.52
#